data_AF-T1FX81-F1
#
_entry.id   AF-T1FX81-F1
#
_cell.length_a   1.000
_cell.length_b   1.000
_cell.length_c   1.000
_cell.angle_alpha   90.00
_cell.angle_beta   90.00
_cell.angle_gamma   90.00
#
_symmetry.space_group_name_H-M   'P 1'
#
loop_
_entity.id
_entity.type
_entity.pdbx_description
1 polymer ?
#
loop_
_entity_poly.entity_id
_entity_poly.type
_entity_poly.pdbx_seq_one_letter_code
_entity_poly.pdbx_strand_id
1 'polypeptide(L)'
;LLGGEVYHYHTKVMMKEARTGGQHLWHQDYGYWYKNGNLRPDMMTVFVAMDPCNQLNGGLELIVGSHKCGRIDHVLVHGQTAADEERVEQIKKKSSHVVANLNSGDALFFHSNVLHTSGPNNSNVRRYACLFAYNRADNDPVYKHHHPNYTPLQIVPNSAIDECTNFSDLSGKCLIDPDQDKTVNVQREDHQH
;
A
#
# COMPACT_ATOMS: atom_id res chain seq x y z
N LEU A 1 2.88 5.63 17.37
CA LEU A 1 3.68 5.02 16.28
C LEU A 1 4.33 6.08 15.39
N LEU A 2 3.59 6.99 14.75
CA LEU A 2 4.17 8.12 13.99
C LEU A 2 4.49 9.36 14.84
N GLY A 3 3.77 9.53 15.96
CA GLY A 3 3.87 10.72 16.81
C GLY A 3 3.18 11.94 16.20
N GLY A 4 2.57 12.77 17.04
CA GLY A 4 1.77 13.91 16.58
C GLY A 4 0.42 13.52 15.98
N GLU A 5 -0.26 14.52 15.43
CA GLU A 5 -1.54 14.37 14.73
C GLU A 5 -1.34 13.74 13.35
N VAL A 6 -2.27 12.90 12.94
CA VAL A 6 -2.26 12.21 11.64
C VAL A 6 -3.58 12.44 10.91
N TYR A 7 -3.53 12.34 9.59
CA TYR A 7 -4.71 12.30 8.74
C TYR A 7 -4.69 11.07 7.84
N HIS A 8 -5.86 10.70 7.34
CA HIS A 8 -6.01 9.65 6.34
C HIS A 8 -5.50 10.15 5.00
N TYR A 9 -4.46 9.50 4.46
CA TYR A 9 -3.85 9.88 3.20
C TYR A 9 -4.52 9.19 2.02
N HIS A 10 -4.70 7.87 2.06
CA HIS A 10 -5.55 7.15 1.10
C HIS A 10 -5.89 5.74 1.60
N THR A 11 -6.87 5.12 0.95
CA THR A 11 -7.19 3.70 1.13
C THR A 11 -7.05 2.99 -0.20
N LYS A 12 -6.46 1.79 -0.17
CA LYS A 12 -6.48 0.84 -1.29
C LYS A 12 -7.04 -0.50 -0.83
N VAL A 13 -7.82 -1.15 -1.71
CA VAL A 13 -8.23 -2.54 -1.51
C VAL A 13 -7.34 -3.41 -2.40
N MET A 14 -6.58 -4.29 -1.78
CA MET A 14 -5.70 -5.23 -2.48
C MET A 14 -6.43 -6.55 -2.64
N MET A 15 -6.78 -6.87 -3.89
CA MET A 15 -7.51 -8.08 -4.23
C MET A 15 -6.59 -9.07 -4.94
N LYS A 16 -6.40 -10.25 -4.36
CA LYS A 16 -5.74 -11.38 -5.02
C LYS A 16 -6.70 -12.55 -5.15
N GLU A 17 -7.24 -12.72 -6.35
CA GLU A 17 -8.07 -13.87 -6.67
C GLU A 17 -7.30 -15.19 -6.58
N ALA A 18 -8.01 -16.27 -6.31
CA ALA A 18 -7.45 -17.61 -6.29
C ALA A 18 -6.84 -17.94 -7.66
N ARG A 19 -5.61 -18.48 -7.66
CA ARG A 19 -4.83 -18.92 -8.83
C ARG A 19 -4.41 -17.83 -9.84
N THR A 20 -4.98 -16.63 -9.79
CA THR A 20 -4.74 -15.57 -10.79
C THR A 20 -4.20 -14.27 -10.20
N GLY A 21 -4.16 -14.13 -8.87
CA GLY A 21 -3.63 -12.93 -8.22
C GLY A 21 -2.14 -12.72 -8.52
N GLY A 22 -1.81 -11.62 -9.20
CA GLY A 22 -0.44 -11.28 -9.62
C GLY A 22 0.52 -10.95 -8.47
N GLN A 23 1.80 -10.77 -8.81
CA GLN A 23 2.86 -10.40 -7.87
C GLN A 23 3.04 -8.88 -7.78
N HIS A 24 3.39 -8.40 -6.58
CA HIS A 24 4.00 -7.07 -6.41
C HIS A 24 5.46 -7.26 -6.08
N LEU A 25 6.33 -6.56 -6.81
CA LEU A 25 7.77 -6.59 -6.58
C LEU A 25 8.14 -5.91 -5.27
N TRP A 26 9.38 -6.11 -4.80
CA TRP A 26 9.88 -5.42 -3.61
C TRP A 26 9.80 -3.90 -3.78
N HIS A 27 9.19 -3.22 -2.81
CA HIS A 27 9.03 -1.76 -2.85
C HIS A 27 8.93 -1.16 -1.45
N GLN A 28 8.95 0.16 -1.41
CA GLN A 28 8.55 0.97 -0.26
C GLN A 28 7.35 1.82 -0.69
N ASP A 29 6.33 1.92 0.15
CA ASP A 29 5.18 2.80 -0.12
C ASP A 29 5.66 4.25 -0.34
N TYR A 30 6.65 4.70 0.45
CA TYR A 30 7.23 6.03 0.32
C TYR A 30 7.95 6.25 -1.03
N GLY A 31 8.41 5.19 -1.71
CA GLY A 31 9.01 5.33 -3.05
C GLY A 31 8.06 5.97 -4.05
N TYR A 32 6.77 5.65 -3.96
CA TYR A 32 5.71 6.30 -4.74
C TYR A 32 5.34 7.66 -4.15
N TRP A 33 5.12 7.72 -2.83
CA TRP A 33 4.62 8.93 -2.17
C TRP A 33 5.62 10.10 -2.17
N TYR A 34 6.91 9.80 -2.30
CA TYR A 34 7.97 10.78 -2.57
C TYR A 34 7.68 11.57 -3.85
N LYS A 35 7.26 10.89 -4.93
CA LYS A 35 6.88 11.53 -6.19
C LYS A 35 5.55 12.29 -6.09
N ASN A 36 4.72 11.97 -5.10
CA ASN A 36 3.46 12.67 -4.83
C ASN A 36 3.66 13.97 -4.00
N GLY A 37 4.92 14.34 -3.68
CA GLY A 37 5.22 15.58 -2.96
C GLY A 37 5.34 15.44 -1.44
N ASN A 38 5.32 14.22 -0.88
CA ASN A 38 5.59 14.00 0.54
C ASN A 38 7.09 14.12 0.81
N LEU A 39 7.49 15.15 1.57
CA LEU A 39 8.90 15.47 1.78
C LEU A 39 9.60 14.55 2.78
N ARG A 40 8.84 13.92 3.69
CA ARG A 40 9.37 12.99 4.69
C ARG A 40 8.62 11.66 4.67
N PRO A 41 9.25 10.55 5.07
CA PRO A 41 8.62 9.24 5.14
C PRO A 41 7.78 9.07 6.42
N ASP A 42 7.29 10.16 7.02
CA ASP A 42 6.57 10.14 8.30
C ASP A 42 5.10 9.69 8.11
N MET A 43 4.98 8.49 7.53
CA MET A 43 3.77 7.88 7.02
C MET A 43 3.76 6.39 7.36
N MET A 44 2.57 5.83 7.51
CA MET A 44 2.37 4.45 7.94
C MET A 44 1.18 3.83 7.21
N THR A 45 1.29 2.56 6.87
CA THR A 45 0.19 1.77 6.33
C THR A 45 -0.35 0.85 7.43
N VAL A 46 -1.68 0.81 7.54
CA VAL A 46 -2.42 -0.18 8.33
C VAL A 46 -3.05 -1.15 7.34
N PHE A 47 -2.52 -2.36 7.29
CA PHE A 47 -3.04 -3.46 6.49
C PHE A 47 -4.03 -4.26 7.34
N VAL A 48 -5.30 -4.29 6.94
CA VAL A 48 -6.35 -5.08 7.59
C VAL A 48 -6.71 -6.25 6.68
N ALA A 49 -6.48 -7.46 7.18
CA ALA A 49 -6.79 -8.69 6.47
C ALA A 49 -8.31 -8.91 6.44
N MET A 50 -8.92 -8.92 5.25
CA MET A 50 -10.34 -9.26 5.09
C MET A 50 -10.52 -10.78 4.97
N ASP A 51 -9.62 -11.42 4.23
CA ASP A 51 -9.45 -12.88 4.19
C ASP A 51 -8.14 -13.27 4.90
N PRO A 52 -7.97 -14.54 5.33
CA PRO A 52 -6.71 -15.01 5.89
C PRO A 52 -5.55 -14.77 4.91
N CYS A 53 -4.40 -14.31 5.41
CA CYS A 53 -3.20 -14.06 4.62
C CYS A 53 -2.08 -14.98 5.09
N ASN A 54 -1.43 -15.67 4.15
CA ASN A 54 -0.26 -16.51 4.40
C ASN A 54 0.59 -16.62 3.13
N GLN A 55 1.73 -17.30 3.21
CA GLN A 55 2.63 -17.41 2.06
C GLN A 55 1.99 -18.06 0.82
N LEU A 56 1.05 -19.00 0.99
CA LEU A 56 0.43 -19.73 -0.13
C LEU A 56 -0.52 -18.87 -0.96
N ASN A 57 -1.24 -17.95 -0.31
CA ASN A 57 -2.15 -17.03 -0.99
C ASN A 57 -1.56 -15.63 -1.19
N GLY A 58 -0.22 -15.54 -1.18
CA GLY A 58 0.55 -14.35 -1.53
C GLY A 58 0.66 -13.33 -0.42
N GLY A 59 0.57 -13.72 0.85
CA GLY A 59 0.70 -12.86 2.03
C GLY A 59 1.88 -11.89 1.96
N LEU A 60 1.78 -10.78 2.69
CA LEU A 60 2.79 -9.74 2.67
C LEU A 60 4.10 -10.27 3.26
N GLU A 61 5.19 -10.15 2.52
CA GLU A 61 6.53 -10.45 2.99
C GLU A 61 7.27 -9.15 3.26
N LEU A 62 7.95 -9.05 4.40
CA LEU A 62 8.63 -7.85 4.87
C LEU A 62 10.07 -8.16 5.26
N ILE A 63 11.00 -7.25 4.96
CA ILE A 63 12.36 -7.32 5.49
C ILE A 63 12.43 -6.57 6.82
N VAL A 64 12.69 -7.29 7.90
CA VAL A 64 12.69 -6.76 9.27
C VAL A 64 13.76 -5.67 9.40
N GLY A 65 13.38 -4.50 9.91
CA GLY A 65 14.29 -3.38 10.14
C GLY A 65 14.66 -2.55 8.89
N SER A 66 14.24 -2.95 7.69
CA SER A 66 14.57 -2.26 6.43
C SER A 66 14.14 -0.79 6.35
N HIS A 67 13.12 -0.39 7.12
CA HIS A 67 12.71 1.02 7.24
C HIS A 67 13.83 1.94 7.75
N LYS A 68 14.84 1.39 8.45
CA LYS A 68 16.02 2.12 8.93
C LYS A 68 17.07 2.35 7.84
N CYS A 69 16.94 1.72 6.68
CA CYS A 69 17.85 1.89 5.54
C CYS A 69 17.57 3.17 4.72
N GLY A 70 16.56 3.97 5.11
CA GLY A 70 16.13 5.16 4.38
C GLY A 70 15.28 4.82 3.16
N ARG A 71 15.05 5.83 2.31
CA ARG A 71 14.38 5.63 1.01
C ARG A 71 15.35 4.95 0.04
N ILE A 72 14.91 3.88 -0.59
CA ILE A 72 15.60 3.19 -1.67
C ILE A 72 15.06 3.74 -2.99
N ASP A 73 15.94 3.87 -3.98
CA ASP A 73 15.53 4.32 -5.30
C ASP A 73 14.55 3.35 -5.94
N HIS A 74 13.53 3.90 -6.58
CA HIS A 74 12.50 3.15 -7.26
C HIS A 74 12.69 3.29 -8.77
N VAL A 75 12.89 2.16 -9.43
CA VAL A 75 13.19 2.03 -10.86
C VAL A 75 12.10 1.20 -11.55
N LEU A 76 11.98 1.34 -12.87
CA LEU A 76 11.02 0.56 -13.65
C LEU A 76 11.60 -0.83 -13.93
N VAL A 77 10.94 -1.86 -13.43
CA VAL A 77 11.32 -3.28 -13.57
C VAL A 77 10.11 -4.04 -14.09
N HIS A 78 10.20 -4.60 -15.30
CA HIS A 78 9.11 -5.35 -15.95
C HIS A 78 7.77 -4.59 -15.94
N GLY A 79 7.80 -3.28 -16.21
CA GLY A 79 6.60 -2.42 -16.21
C GLY A 79 6.06 -2.03 -14.83
N GLN A 80 6.65 -2.53 -13.74
CA GLN A 80 6.33 -2.11 -12.37
C GLN A 80 7.41 -1.20 -11.81
N THR A 81 7.02 -0.13 -11.12
CA THR A 81 7.98 0.66 -10.34
C THR A 81 8.31 -0.11 -9.07
N ALA A 82 9.56 -0.51 -8.88
CA ALA A 82 10.05 -1.34 -7.78
C ALA A 82 11.30 -0.73 -7.14
N ALA A 83 11.63 -1.11 -5.91
CA ALA A 83 12.88 -0.73 -5.28
C ALA A 83 14.08 -1.37 -6.02
N ASP A 84 15.21 -0.64 -6.07
CA ASP A 84 16.45 -1.12 -6.67
C ASP A 84 16.83 -2.53 -6.18
N GLU A 85 16.90 -3.48 -7.13
CA GLU A 85 17.02 -4.90 -6.83
C GLU A 85 18.36 -5.24 -6.18
N GLU A 86 19.46 -4.63 -6.66
CA GLU A 86 20.77 -4.83 -6.06
C GLU A 86 20.76 -4.43 -4.58
N ARG A 87 20.20 -3.26 -4.27
CA ARG A 87 20.07 -2.78 -2.89
C ARG A 87 19.22 -3.71 -2.04
N VAL A 88 18.07 -4.16 -2.55
CA VAL A 88 17.19 -5.11 -1.87
C VAL A 88 17.93 -6.41 -1.53
N GLU A 89 18.66 -6.99 -2.49
CA GLU A 89 19.41 -8.23 -2.28
C GLU A 89 20.53 -8.08 -1.25
N GLN A 90 21.23 -6.94 -1.22
CA GLN A 90 22.21 -6.68 -0.16
C GLN A 90 21.57 -6.57 1.23
N ILE A 91 20.39 -5.96 1.34
CA ILE A 91 19.68 -5.84 2.62
C ILE A 91 19.18 -7.22 3.08
N LYS A 92 18.63 -8.05 2.17
CA LYS A 92 18.19 -9.42 2.47
C LYS A 92 19.33 -10.30 3.01
N LYS A 93 20.55 -10.14 2.52
CA LYS A 93 21.73 -10.87 3.04
C LYS A 93 22.09 -10.50 4.50
N LYS A 94 21.63 -9.35 4.99
CA LYS A 94 21.96 -8.81 6.31
C LYS A 94 20.80 -8.78 7.29
N SER A 95 19.59 -9.12 6.83
CA SER A 95 18.34 -8.97 7.60
C SER A 95 17.43 -10.17 7.39
N SER A 96 16.71 -10.57 8.43
CA SER A 96 15.63 -11.56 8.29
C SER A 96 14.45 -10.96 7.51
N HIS A 97 13.80 -11.77 6.70
CA HIS A 97 12.50 -11.46 6.10
C HIS A 97 11.43 -12.41 6.67
N VAL A 98 10.21 -11.91 6.76
CA VAL A 98 9.08 -12.63 7.37
C VAL A 98 7.85 -12.47 6.51
N VAL A 99 7.08 -13.55 6.38
CA VAL A 99 5.73 -13.49 5.81
C VAL A 99 4.74 -13.26 6.94
N ALA A 100 3.91 -12.23 6.82
CA ALA A 100 2.85 -11.95 7.76
C ALA A 100 1.72 -12.96 7.60
N ASN A 101 1.63 -13.90 8.54
CA ASN A 101 0.49 -14.80 8.68
C ASN A 101 -0.59 -14.10 9.51
N LEU A 102 -1.72 -13.80 8.88
CA LEU A 102 -2.83 -13.02 9.47
C LEU A 102 -4.14 -13.77 9.29
N ASN A 103 -4.98 -13.77 10.31
CA ASN A 103 -6.38 -14.20 10.20
C ASN A 103 -7.25 -13.04 9.67
N SER A 104 -8.47 -13.35 9.22
CA SER A 104 -9.46 -12.31 8.93
C SER A 104 -9.71 -11.44 10.16
N GLY A 105 -9.65 -10.12 9.97
CA GLY A 105 -9.78 -9.11 11.02
C GLY A 105 -8.46 -8.67 11.65
N ASP A 106 -7.36 -9.41 11.47
CA ASP A 106 -6.05 -8.99 11.99
C ASP A 106 -5.53 -7.75 11.25
N ALA A 107 -4.84 -6.88 12.00
CA ALA A 107 -4.23 -5.66 11.49
C ALA A 107 -2.71 -5.69 11.63
N LEU A 108 -2.00 -5.36 10.55
CA LEU A 108 -0.56 -5.17 10.50
C LEU A 108 -0.23 -3.70 10.24
N PHE A 109 0.54 -3.09 11.13
CA PHE A 109 1.02 -1.72 11.01
C PHE A 109 2.46 -1.73 10.53
N PHE A 110 2.77 -0.96 9.48
CA PHE A 110 4.15 -0.85 9.01
C PHE A 110 4.51 0.53 8.44
N HIS A 111 5.76 0.91 8.68
CA HIS A 111 6.31 2.19 8.24
C HIS A 111 6.44 2.25 6.71
N SER A 112 6.24 3.43 6.13
CA SER A 112 6.27 3.66 4.67
C SER A 112 7.57 3.24 3.96
N ASN A 113 8.69 3.26 4.67
CA ASN A 113 10.01 2.78 4.21
C ASN A 113 10.29 1.29 4.48
N VAL A 114 9.38 0.51 5.09
CA VAL A 114 9.66 -0.93 5.20
C VAL A 114 9.67 -1.52 3.78
N LEU A 115 10.72 -2.26 3.44
CA LEU A 115 10.72 -3.05 2.22
C LEU A 115 9.72 -4.18 2.40
N HIS A 116 8.77 -4.25 1.48
CA HIS A 116 7.78 -5.30 1.43
C HIS A 116 7.47 -5.74 0.00
N THR A 117 6.98 -6.96 -0.12
CA THR A 117 6.61 -7.60 -1.39
C THR A 117 5.39 -8.48 -1.15
N SER A 118 4.79 -8.95 -2.24
CA SER A 118 3.68 -9.88 -2.14
C SER A 118 3.69 -10.81 -3.35
N GLY A 119 4.00 -12.09 -3.11
CA GLY A 119 4.02 -13.14 -4.12
C GLY A 119 2.64 -13.40 -4.75
N PRO A 120 2.58 -14.16 -5.86
CA PRO A 120 1.32 -14.50 -6.51
C PRO A 120 0.41 -15.31 -5.59
N ASN A 121 -0.90 -15.28 -5.85
CA ASN A 121 -1.85 -16.18 -5.18
C ASN A 121 -2.02 -17.45 -6.02
N ASN A 122 -1.24 -18.48 -5.70
CA ASN A 122 -1.32 -19.79 -6.36
C ASN A 122 -2.31 -20.74 -5.68
N SER A 123 -2.95 -20.30 -4.60
CA SER A 123 -3.86 -21.13 -3.81
C SER A 123 -5.29 -21.14 -4.37
N ASN A 124 -6.15 -21.97 -3.77
CA ASN A 124 -7.59 -22.00 -4.05
C ASN A 124 -8.40 -21.00 -3.21
N VAL A 125 -7.73 -20.16 -2.41
CA VAL A 125 -8.36 -19.23 -1.48
C VAL A 125 -8.00 -17.82 -1.91
N ARG A 126 -9.01 -16.98 -2.14
CA ARG A 126 -8.78 -15.57 -2.43
C ARG A 126 -8.14 -14.86 -1.22
N ARG A 127 -7.52 -13.71 -1.46
CA ARG A 127 -6.92 -12.89 -0.42
C ARG A 127 -7.25 -11.43 -0.67
N TYR A 128 -8.20 -10.89 0.08
CA TYR A 128 -8.50 -9.46 0.09
C TYR A 128 -7.94 -8.79 1.35
N ALA A 129 -7.49 -7.55 1.19
CA ALA A 129 -7.07 -6.71 2.31
C ALA A 129 -7.35 -5.24 2.04
N CYS A 130 -7.72 -4.52 3.09
CA CYS A 130 -7.86 -3.06 3.07
C CYS A 130 -6.60 -2.43 3.65
N LEU A 131 -5.98 -1.52 2.91
CA LEU A 131 -4.77 -0.82 3.34
C LEU A 131 -5.11 0.65 3.50
N PHE A 132 -4.95 1.14 4.73
CA PHE A 132 -5.19 2.54 5.09
C PHE A 132 -3.85 3.21 5.33
N ALA A 133 -3.49 4.17 4.47
CA ALA A 133 -2.28 4.97 4.63
C ALA A 133 -2.60 6.22 5.47
N TYR A 134 -1.77 6.49 6.46
CA TYR A 134 -1.83 7.69 7.29
C TYR A 134 -0.54 8.49 7.14
N ASN A 135 -0.68 9.81 7.15
CA ASN A 135 0.42 10.75 7.10
C ASN A 135 0.33 11.72 8.29
N ARG A 136 1.46 12.26 8.74
CA ARG A 136 1.44 13.31 9.77
C ARG A 136 0.85 14.61 9.23
N ALA A 137 0.10 15.32 10.08
CA ALA A 137 -0.50 16.61 9.73
C ALA A 137 0.55 17.66 9.31
N ASP A 138 1.77 17.58 9.87
CA ASP A 138 2.90 18.46 9.53
C ASP A 138 3.74 17.98 8.33
N ASN A 139 3.27 16.98 7.59
CA ASN A 139 3.95 16.40 6.42
C ASN A 139 3.05 16.42 5.17
N ASP A 140 2.23 17.45 5.03
CA ASP A 140 1.30 17.61 3.91
C ASP A 140 2.05 17.68 2.56
N PRO A 141 1.58 17.00 1.48
CA PRO A 141 2.26 17.03 0.19
C PRO A 141 2.34 18.44 -0.41
N VAL A 142 3.50 18.78 -0.97
CA VAL A 142 3.73 20.12 -1.56
C VAL A 142 3.10 20.33 -2.93
N TYR A 143 2.62 19.26 -3.57
CA TYR A 143 1.98 19.31 -4.89
C TYR A 143 0.53 18.86 -4.80
N LYS A 144 -0.34 19.51 -5.57
CA LYS A 144 -1.70 18.99 -5.78
C LYS A 144 -1.63 17.67 -6.53
N HIS A 145 -2.29 16.66 -6.00
CA HIS A 145 -2.35 15.32 -6.55
C HIS A 145 -3.75 14.72 -6.30
N HIS A 146 -4.01 13.51 -6.79
CA HIS A 146 -5.30 12.84 -6.57
C HIS A 146 -5.49 12.33 -5.14
N HIS A 147 -4.42 12.27 -4.34
CA HIS A 147 -4.53 11.98 -2.91
C HIS A 147 -4.81 13.27 -2.13
N PRO A 148 -5.66 13.23 -1.09
CA PRO A 148 -5.98 14.39 -0.27
C PRO A 148 -4.75 14.98 0.42
N ASN A 149 -4.77 16.30 0.54
CA ASN A 149 -4.01 17.04 1.53
C ASN A 149 -4.61 16.82 2.94
N TYR A 150 -3.96 17.40 3.94
CA TYR A 150 -4.36 17.33 5.33
C TYR A 150 -5.85 17.60 5.51
N THR A 151 -6.54 16.60 6.05
CA THR A 151 -7.94 16.67 6.46
C THR A 151 -8.03 16.17 7.90
N PRO A 152 -8.41 17.01 8.88
CA PRO A 152 -8.50 16.59 10.27
C PRO A 152 -9.41 15.39 10.45
N LEU A 153 -8.97 14.40 11.23
CA LEU A 153 -9.80 13.25 11.56
C LEU A 153 -10.67 13.58 12.78
N GLN A 154 -11.98 13.43 12.61
CA GLN A 154 -12.92 13.49 13.73
C GLN A 154 -13.00 12.10 14.36
N ILE A 155 -12.41 11.95 15.55
CA ILE A 155 -12.50 10.72 16.32
C ILE A 155 -13.91 10.61 16.90
N VAL A 156 -14.58 9.51 16.56
CA VAL A 156 -15.93 9.19 17.03
C VAL A 156 -15.88 8.01 18.03
N PRO A 157 -16.86 7.88 18.94
CA PRO A 157 -16.94 6.70 19.81
C PRO A 157 -17.15 5.42 18.99
N ASN A 158 -16.79 4.26 19.54
CA ASN A 158 -16.98 2.97 18.86
C ASN A 158 -18.44 2.70 18.45
N SER A 159 -19.41 3.20 19.23
CA SER A 159 -20.85 3.07 18.90
C SER A 159 -21.23 3.73 17.58
N ALA A 160 -20.42 4.67 17.09
CA ALA A 160 -20.65 5.30 15.80
C ALA A 160 -20.63 4.30 14.63
N ILE A 161 -19.99 3.13 14.78
CA ILE A 161 -20.02 2.08 13.76
C ILE A 161 -21.45 1.50 13.62
N ASP A 162 -22.13 1.28 14.73
CA ASP A 162 -23.50 0.73 14.75
C ASP A 162 -24.54 1.78 14.32
N GLU A 163 -24.25 3.05 14.60
CA GLU A 163 -25.14 4.19 14.32
C GLU A 163 -24.92 4.78 12.92
N CYS A 164 -23.82 4.45 12.23
CA CYS A 164 -23.52 5.04 10.92
C CYS A 164 -24.50 4.55 9.85
N THR A 165 -25.03 5.49 9.08
CA THR A 165 -25.86 5.16 7.91
C THR A 165 -24.97 4.72 6.77
N ASN A 166 -25.28 3.57 6.15
CA ASN A 166 -24.64 3.18 4.90
C ASN A 166 -24.93 4.23 3.81
N PHE A 167 -23.89 4.93 3.37
CA PHE A 167 -23.98 5.85 2.25
C PHE A 167 -23.86 5.10 0.93
N SER A 168 -25.00 4.69 0.37
CA SER A 168 -25.09 4.09 -0.97
C SER A 168 -25.13 5.13 -2.10
N ASP A 169 -25.28 6.42 -1.77
CA ASP A 169 -25.23 7.48 -2.77
C ASP A 169 -23.77 7.74 -3.21
N LEU A 170 -23.54 7.59 -4.51
CA LEU A 170 -22.26 7.84 -5.17
C LEU A 170 -22.26 9.15 -5.97
N SER A 171 -23.35 9.92 -5.92
CA SER A 171 -23.46 11.20 -6.62
C SER A 171 -22.34 12.15 -6.18
N GLY A 172 -21.58 12.68 -7.15
CA GLY A 172 -20.44 13.55 -6.89
C GLY A 172 -19.16 12.84 -6.41
N LYS A 173 -19.17 11.52 -6.24
CA LYS A 173 -17.94 10.74 -6.01
C LYS A 173 -17.26 10.48 -7.35
N CYS A 174 -16.02 10.93 -7.49
CA CYS A 174 -15.22 10.67 -8.67
C CYS A 174 -14.57 9.28 -8.52
N LEU A 175 -15.12 8.29 -9.22
CA LEU A 175 -14.42 7.02 -9.41
C LEU A 175 -13.32 7.29 -10.43
N ILE A 176 -12.06 6.99 -10.08
CA ILE A 176 -10.93 7.17 -11.00
C ILE A 176 -11.18 6.30 -12.24
N ASP A 177 -11.24 6.95 -13.40
CA ASP A 177 -11.26 6.30 -14.70
C ASP A 177 -9.88 5.68 -14.96
N PRO A 178 -9.75 4.34 -15.04
CA PRO A 178 -8.48 3.68 -15.26
C PRO A 178 -7.76 4.14 -16.53
N ASP A 179 -8.49 4.59 -17.56
CA ASP A 179 -7.92 5.05 -18.82
C ASP A 179 -7.33 6.47 -18.71
N GLN A 180 -7.60 7.20 -17.61
CA GLN A 180 -7.07 8.54 -17.33
C GLN A 180 -6.02 8.56 -16.22
N ASP A 181 -5.81 7.43 -15.54
CA ASP A 181 -4.81 7.31 -14.49
C ASP A 181 -3.41 7.08 -15.11
N LYS A 182 -2.58 8.13 -15.05
CA LYS A 182 -1.19 8.11 -15.53
C LYS A 182 -0.32 7.05 -14.82
N THR A 183 -0.76 6.50 -13.70
CA THR A 183 -0.06 5.43 -12.97
C THR A 183 -0.39 4.02 -13.48
N VAL A 184 -1.45 3.86 -14.29
CA VAL A 184 -1.93 2.56 -14.83
C VAL A 184 -1.43 2.29 -16.25
N ASN A 185 -0.84 3.28 -16.93
CA ASN A 185 -0.26 3.12 -18.27
C ASN A 185 1.02 2.26 -18.27
N VAL A 186 0.86 0.96 -18.05
CA VAL A 186 1.70 -0.05 -18.67
C VAL A 186 1.42 0.05 -20.17
N GLN A 187 2.46 0.38 -20.94
CA GLN A 187 2.39 0.53 -22.39
C GLN A 187 1.60 -0.63 -22.99
N ARG A 188 0.45 -0.33 -23.61
CA ARG A 188 -0.17 -1.21 -24.60
C ARG A 188 0.79 -1.22 -25.78
N GLU A 189 1.74 -2.15 -25.79
CA GLU A 189 2.47 -2.45 -27.02
C GLU A 189 1.49 -3.11 -27.99
N ASP A 190 1.35 -2.45 -29.14
CA ASP A 190 0.53 -2.85 -30.26
C ASP A 190 0.94 -4.25 -30.76
N HIS A 191 0.13 -5.25 -30.43
CA HIS A 191 0.06 -6.45 -31.25
C HIS A 191 -1.02 -6.27 -32.32
N GLN A 192 -0.65 -5.56 -33.39
CA GLN A 192 -1.28 -5.69 -34.70
C GLN A 192 -0.21 -5.98 -35.76
N HIS A 193 -0.27 -7.22 -36.25
CA HIS A 193 0.35 -7.81 -37.44
C HIS A 193 1.84 -8.19 -37.40
#